data_AF-W2S2R7-F1
#
_entry.id   AF-W2S2R7-F1
#
_cell.length_a   1.000
_cell.length_b   1.000
_cell.length_c   1.000
_cell.angle_alpha   90.00
_cell.angle_beta   90.00
_cell.angle_gamma   90.00
#
_symmetry.space_group_name_H-M   'P 1'
#
loop_
_entity.id
_entity.type
_entity.pdbx_description
1 polymer ?
#
loop_
_entity_poly.entity_id
_entity_poly.type
_entity_poly.pdbx_seq_one_letter_code
_entity_poly.pdbx_strand_id
1 'polypeptide(L)'
;MPDQPPTPKLTTTLTISLAQHLHGTSVLPTLERNWSKAATPDQRARFEPRHFDLDPTDEPDPERGVPALKRALQGTKWDGVLIGWCLRGSKEYTPVFERVVGVVVGEVVRRRVEGSQGGEDGGMRVMFCEGPDDLVNATLRTFGDS
;
A
#
# COMPACT_ATOMS: atom_id res chain seq x y z
N MET A 1 -29.50 -27.62 1.68
CA MET A 1 -29.15 -26.56 0.72
C MET A 1 -27.64 -26.55 0.60
N PRO A 2 -27.03 -26.59 -0.60
CA PRO A 2 -25.59 -26.47 -0.69
C PRO A 2 -25.21 -25.04 -0.27
N ASP A 3 -24.34 -24.94 0.74
CA ASP A 3 -23.69 -23.70 1.14
C ASP A 3 -23.00 -23.11 -0.09
N GLN A 4 -23.42 -21.92 -0.50
CA GLN A 4 -22.75 -21.19 -1.56
C GLN A 4 -21.39 -20.76 -1.00
N PRO A 5 -20.25 -21.08 -1.64
CA PRO A 5 -18.95 -20.70 -1.11
C PRO A 5 -18.90 -19.17 -0.97
N PRO A 6 -18.33 -18.65 0.13
CA PRO A 6 -18.28 -17.22 0.36
C PRO A 6 -17.58 -16.54 -0.82
N THR A 7 -18.20 -15.51 -1.37
CA THR A 7 -17.62 -14.69 -2.43
C THR A 7 -16.27 -14.16 -1.92
N PRO A 8 -15.17 -14.35 -2.66
CA PRO A 8 -13.87 -13.92 -2.17
C PRO A 8 -13.86 -12.39 -2.01
N LYS A 9 -13.52 -11.93 -0.80
CA LYS A 9 -13.35 -10.51 -0.50
C LYS A 9 -12.20 -9.95 -1.35
N LEU A 10 -12.41 -8.75 -1.89
CA LEU A 10 -11.39 -8.01 -2.62
C LEU A 10 -10.41 -7.38 -1.63
N THR A 11 -9.12 -7.64 -1.80
CA THR A 11 -8.03 -7.07 -1.00
C THR A 11 -7.49 -5.81 -1.69
N THR A 12 -7.68 -4.66 -1.05
CA THR A 12 -7.25 -3.36 -1.58
C THR A 12 -5.92 -2.96 -0.94
N THR A 13 -4.88 -2.78 -1.76
CA THR A 13 -3.53 -2.43 -1.28
C THR A 13 -3.01 -1.13 -1.89
N LEU A 14 -2.26 -0.34 -1.12
CA LEU A 14 -1.62 0.89 -1.60
C LEU A 14 -0.10 0.75 -1.58
N THR A 15 0.55 0.92 -2.72
CA THR A 15 2.02 0.97 -2.82
C THR A 15 2.51 2.40 -2.86
N ILE A 16 3.33 2.81 -1.89
CA ILE A 16 3.92 4.15 -1.82
C ILE A 16 5.35 4.07 -2.34
N SER A 17 5.69 4.91 -3.33
CA SER A 17 6.99 4.84 -4.02
C SER A 17 7.57 6.21 -4.37
N LEU A 18 8.90 6.30 -4.42
CA LEU A 18 9.64 7.42 -5.04
C LEU A 18 10.05 7.13 -6.49
N ALA A 19 9.57 6.04 -7.11
CA ALA A 19 10.04 5.60 -8.43
C ALA A 19 9.89 6.69 -9.50
N GLN A 20 8.78 7.44 -9.49
CA GLN A 20 8.59 8.53 -10.45
C GLN A 20 9.63 9.64 -10.27
N HIS A 21 9.93 10.04 -9.03
CA HIS A 21 10.93 11.06 -8.75
C HIS A 21 12.34 10.60 -9.16
N LEU A 22 12.70 9.34 -8.85
CA LEU A 22 14.06 8.83 -9.02
C LEU A 22 14.37 8.30 -10.42
N HIS A 23 13.35 7.78 -11.10
CA HIS A 23 13.51 7.07 -12.37
C HIS A 23 12.63 7.66 -13.48
N GLY A 24 11.94 8.78 -13.23
CA GLY A 24 11.05 9.43 -14.18
C GLY A 24 9.81 8.61 -14.55
N THR A 25 9.57 7.48 -13.87
CA THR A 25 8.53 6.53 -14.23
C THR A 25 7.76 6.09 -12.99
N SER A 26 6.43 6.13 -13.06
CA SER A 26 5.54 5.62 -12.02
C SER A 26 5.88 4.17 -11.64
N VAL A 27 5.59 3.79 -10.39
CA VAL A 27 5.70 2.40 -9.96
C VAL A 27 4.63 1.50 -10.59
N LEU A 28 3.51 2.06 -11.09
CA LEU A 28 2.36 1.31 -11.59
C LEU A 28 2.71 0.29 -12.69
N PRO A 29 3.44 0.64 -13.77
CA PRO A 29 3.78 -0.34 -14.81
C PRO A 29 4.63 -1.51 -14.29
N THR A 30 5.38 -1.28 -13.21
CA THR A 30 6.17 -2.34 -12.56
C THR A 30 5.26 -3.21 -11.69
N LEU A 31 4.32 -2.63 -10.95
CA LEU A 31 3.29 -3.38 -10.22
C LEU A 31 2.49 -4.29 -11.15
N GLU A 32 1.90 -3.73 -12.21
CA GLU A 32 1.08 -4.46 -13.18
C GLU A 32 1.83 -5.61 -13.82
N ARG A 33 3.10 -5.38 -14.18
CA ARG A 33 3.97 -6.41 -14.77
C ARG A 33 4.26 -7.55 -13.80
N ASN A 34 4.56 -7.24 -12.54
CA ASN A 34 4.86 -8.27 -11.54
C ASN A 34 3.61 -9.10 -11.23
N TRP A 35 2.47 -8.45 -11.01
CA TRP A 35 1.19 -9.14 -10.81
C TRP A 35 0.78 -9.99 -12.01
N SER A 36 0.97 -9.48 -13.23
CA SER A 36 0.65 -10.24 -14.45
C SER A 36 1.53 -11.47 -14.66
N LYS A 37 2.78 -11.44 -14.17
CA LYS A 37 3.74 -12.55 -14.33
C LYS A 37 3.63 -13.61 -13.23
N ALA A 38 3.41 -13.19 -11.99
CA ALA A 38 3.56 -14.07 -10.83
C ALA A 38 2.23 -14.52 -10.19
N ALA A 39 1.13 -13.79 -10.40
CA ALA A 39 -0.16 -14.15 -9.80
C ALA A 39 -1.05 -14.95 -10.77
N THR A 40 -1.82 -15.90 -10.23
CA THR A 40 -2.86 -16.60 -10.98
C THR A 40 -4.02 -15.66 -11.33
N PRO A 41 -4.89 -15.99 -12.31
CA PRO A 41 -6.09 -15.21 -12.60
C PRO A 41 -6.98 -14.96 -11.36
N ASP A 42 -7.17 -15.97 -10.52
CA ASP A 42 -7.97 -15.86 -9.30
C ASP A 42 -7.33 -14.94 -8.26
N GLN A 43 -6.01 -15.01 -8.11
CA GLN A 43 -5.27 -14.10 -7.21
C GLN A 43 -5.36 -12.66 -7.70
N ARG A 44 -5.25 -12.42 -9.01
CA ARG A 44 -5.41 -11.07 -9.59
C ARG A 44 -6.84 -10.54 -9.43
N ALA A 45 -7.85 -11.39 -9.59
CA ALA A 45 -9.25 -10.98 -9.42
C ALA A 45 -9.57 -10.58 -7.97
N ARG A 46 -8.79 -11.05 -7.00
CA ARG A 46 -8.95 -10.76 -5.58
C ARG A 46 -8.08 -9.60 -5.07
N PHE A 47 -7.20 -9.05 -5.89
CA PHE A 47 -6.30 -7.98 -5.49
C PHE A 47 -6.50 -6.74 -6.34
N GLU A 48 -6.73 -5.62 -5.68
CA GLU A 48 -6.75 -4.29 -6.29
C GLU A 48 -5.48 -3.53 -5.87
N PRO A 49 -4.36 -3.69 -6.62
CA PRO A 49 -3.14 -2.93 -6.34
C PRO A 49 -3.32 -1.49 -6.80
N ARG A 50 -3.21 -0.55 -5.86
CA ARG A 50 -3.11 0.89 -6.13
C ARG A 50 -1.71 1.38 -5.81
N HIS A 51 -1.39 2.57 -6.32
CA HIS A 51 -0.09 3.19 -6.10
C HIS A 51 -0.24 4.66 -5.72
N PHE A 52 0.80 5.17 -5.08
CA PHE A 52 1.00 6.58 -4.79
C PHE A 52 2.45 6.91 -5.10
N ASP A 53 2.66 7.63 -6.21
CA ASP A 53 3.97 8.17 -6.56
C ASP A 53 4.19 9.44 -5.74
N LEU A 54 5.08 9.33 -4.77
CA LEU A 54 5.49 10.43 -3.91
C LEU A 54 6.57 11.24 -4.62
N ASP A 55 6.42 12.57 -4.61
CA ASP A 55 7.48 13.49 -4.98
C ASP A 55 7.94 14.27 -3.72
N PRO A 56 9.21 14.17 -3.31
CA PRO A 56 9.73 14.87 -2.15
C PRO A 56 9.85 16.39 -2.37
N THR A 57 9.76 16.86 -3.63
CA THR A 57 9.80 18.28 -3.99
C THR A 57 8.44 18.95 -3.89
N ASP A 58 7.36 18.18 -3.75
CA ASP A 58 6.01 18.70 -3.62
C ASP A 58 5.73 19.34 -2.24
N GLU A 59 6.64 19.21 -1.26
CA GLU A 59 6.48 19.87 0.04
C GLU A 59 6.81 21.38 -0.08
N PRO A 60 5.98 22.30 0.46
CA PRO A 60 4.91 22.07 1.45
C PRO A 60 3.47 22.12 0.87
N ASP A 61 3.25 21.78 -0.40
CA ASP A 61 1.92 21.86 -1.02
C ASP A 61 0.91 20.97 -0.27
N PRO A 62 -0.18 21.55 0.29
CA PRO A 62 -1.17 20.82 1.05
C PRO A 62 -1.98 19.83 0.20
N GLU A 63 -1.97 19.97 -1.12
CA GLU A 63 -2.66 19.10 -2.08
C GLU A 63 -1.75 18.03 -2.70
N ARG A 64 -0.45 17.98 -2.32
CA ARG A 64 0.53 17.02 -2.86
C ARG A 64 1.36 16.37 -1.74
N GLY A 65 2.36 15.57 -2.11
CA GLY A 65 3.32 14.99 -1.16
C GLY A 65 2.69 14.18 -0.02
N VAL A 66 3.19 14.40 1.21
CA VAL A 66 2.71 13.70 2.41
C VAL A 66 1.28 14.10 2.81
N PRO A 67 0.84 15.37 2.70
CA PRO A 67 -0.56 15.75 2.90
C PRO A 67 -1.55 14.99 1.98
N ALA A 68 -1.23 14.85 0.70
CA ALA A 68 -2.07 14.09 -0.24
C ALA A 68 -2.11 12.60 0.10
N LEU A 69 -0.97 12.02 0.50
CA LEU A 69 -0.90 10.64 0.98
C LEU A 69 -1.85 10.43 2.18
N LYS A 70 -1.86 11.35 3.15
CA LYS A 70 -2.76 11.26 4.30
C LYS A 70 -4.23 11.24 3.88
N ARG A 71 -4.63 12.08 2.92
CA ARG A 71 -6.01 12.09 2.40
C ARG A 71 -6.34 10.79 1.67
N ALA A 72 -5.42 10.27 0.85
CA ALA A 72 -5.60 9.00 0.15
C ALA A 72 -5.78 7.83 1.14
N LEU A 73 -5.01 7.84 2.23
CA LEU A 73 -5.15 6.88 3.31
C LEU A 73 -6.49 6.99 4.04
N GLN A 74 -7.04 8.19 4.23
CA GLN A 74 -8.33 8.39 4.89
C GLN A 74 -9.54 8.12 3.98
N GLY A 75 -9.42 8.37 2.68
CA GLY A 75 -10.52 8.28 1.71
C GLY A 75 -10.87 6.87 1.23
N THR A 76 -10.12 5.83 1.63
CA THR A 76 -10.33 4.46 1.15
C THR A 76 -10.08 3.45 2.25
N LYS A 77 -10.90 2.39 2.36
CA LYS A 77 -10.67 1.29 3.30
C LYS A 77 -9.61 0.34 2.75
N TRP A 78 -8.34 0.66 2.99
CA TRP A 78 -7.20 -0.20 2.67
C TRP A 78 -7.12 -1.43 3.60
N ASP A 79 -6.90 -2.60 3.01
CA ASP A 79 -6.51 -3.81 3.74
C ASP A 79 -4.99 -3.85 3.98
N GLY A 80 -4.21 -3.22 3.09
CA GLY A 80 -2.76 -3.20 3.17
C GLY A 80 -2.09 -1.94 2.60
N VAL A 81 -0.96 -1.56 3.18
CA VAL A 81 -0.07 -0.52 2.63
C VAL A 81 1.34 -1.07 2.51
N LEU A 82 1.95 -0.88 1.34
CA LEU A 82 3.33 -1.22 1.03
C LEU A 82 4.16 0.07 1.04
N ILE A 83 5.19 0.12 1.87
CA ILE A 83 6.12 1.26 2.01
C ILE A 83 7.52 0.80 1.61
N GLY A 84 8.30 1.68 1.00
CA GLY A 84 9.76 1.50 0.93
C GLY A 84 10.32 1.42 -0.49
N TRP A 85 9.46 1.32 -1.50
CA TRP A 85 9.89 1.20 -2.89
C TRP A 85 10.59 2.48 -3.35
N CYS A 86 11.93 2.40 -3.47
CA CYS A 86 12.84 3.52 -3.69
C CYS A 86 12.90 4.58 -2.55
N LEU A 87 12.23 4.33 -1.41
CA LEU A 87 12.27 5.21 -0.23
C LEU A 87 13.38 4.83 0.75
N ARG A 88 13.81 3.57 0.75
CA ARG A 88 14.83 3.02 1.64
C ARG A 88 16.14 2.85 0.86
N GLY A 89 17.26 3.35 1.40
CA GLY A 89 18.59 3.21 0.81
C GLY A 89 19.30 4.53 0.46
N SER A 90 18.56 5.65 0.41
CA SER A 90 19.11 6.98 0.12
C SER A 90 18.96 7.90 1.33
N LYS A 91 20.09 8.33 1.90
CA LYS A 91 20.14 9.18 3.11
C LYS A 91 19.37 10.50 2.93
N GLU A 92 19.35 11.03 1.71
CA GLU A 92 18.66 12.28 1.38
C GLU A 92 17.13 12.19 1.53
N TYR A 93 16.54 11.00 1.36
CA TYR A 93 15.10 10.78 1.47
C TYR A 93 14.67 10.21 2.83
N THR A 94 15.60 9.98 3.76
CA THR A 94 15.28 9.52 5.11
C THR A 94 14.21 10.39 5.80
N PRO A 95 14.29 11.74 5.78
CA PRO A 95 13.26 12.57 6.41
C PRO A 95 11.88 12.46 5.74
N VAL A 96 11.83 12.11 4.46
CA VAL A 96 10.57 11.89 3.73
C VAL A 96 10.01 10.52 4.08
N PHE A 97 10.85 9.49 4.11
CA PHE A 97 10.49 8.16 4.56
C PHE A 97 9.92 8.16 5.98
N GLU A 98 10.56 8.84 6.93
CA GLU A 98 10.09 8.94 8.32
C GLU A 98 8.70 9.60 8.39
N ARG A 99 8.47 10.66 7.61
CA ARG A 99 7.16 11.32 7.53
C ARG A 99 6.09 10.42 6.93
N VAL A 100 6.40 9.71 5.85
CA VAL A 100 5.51 8.72 5.22
C VAL A 100 5.14 7.63 6.22
N VAL A 101 6.12 7.04 6.90
CA VAL A 101 5.89 6.02 7.93
C VAL A 101 5.02 6.57 9.06
N GLY A 102 5.31 7.79 9.53
CA GLY A 102 4.52 8.46 10.56
C GLY A 102 3.06 8.62 10.18
N VAL A 103 2.77 9.02 8.93
CA VAL A 103 1.39 9.14 8.43
C VAL A 103 0.70 7.78 8.31
N VAL A 104 1.37 6.78 7.72
CA VAL A 104 0.77 5.45 7.54
C VAL A 104 0.50 4.79 8.89
N VAL A 105 1.49 4.78 9.80
CA VAL A 105 1.33 4.17 11.13
C VAL A 105 0.29 4.94 11.95
N GLY A 106 0.27 6.27 11.86
CA GLY A 106 -0.76 7.09 12.50
C GLY A 106 -2.17 6.70 12.06
N GLU A 107 -2.36 6.42 10.77
CA GLU A 107 -3.64 5.94 10.23
C GLU A 107 -3.97 4.51 10.71
N VAL A 108 -3.01 3.59 10.73
CA VAL A 108 -3.21 2.23 11.28
C VAL A 108 -3.72 2.31 12.72
N VAL A 109 -3.05 3.11 13.56
CA VAL A 109 -3.42 3.28 14.97
C VAL A 109 -4.81 3.90 15.08
N ARG A 110 -5.09 4.98 14.35
CA ARG A 110 -6.41 5.63 14.33
C ARG A 110 -7.52 4.62 14.03
N ARG A 111 -7.37 3.84 12.96
CA ARG A 111 -8.34 2.81 12.55
C ARG A 111 -8.48 1.70 13.58
N ARG A 112 -7.38 1.30 14.23
CA ARG A 112 -7.44 0.28 15.28
C ARG A 112 -8.21 0.78 16.49
N VAL A 113 -8.01 2.02 16.92
CA VAL A 113 -8.77 2.62 18.04
C VAL A 113 -10.26 2.72 17.71
N GLU A 114 -10.60 3.13 16.49
CA GLU A 114 -12.00 3.21 16.03
C GLU A 114 -12.64 1.82 15.87
N GLY A 115 -11.92 0.86 15.29
CA GLY A 115 -12.41 -0.52 15.05
C GLY A 115 -12.48 -1.39 16.31
N SER A 116 -11.75 -1.05 17.36
CA SER A 116 -11.80 -1.77 18.66
C SER A 116 -13.17 -1.64 19.37
N GLN A 117 -14.06 -0.78 18.88
CA GLN A 117 -15.47 -0.72 19.30
C GLN A 117 -16.37 -1.75 18.59
N GLY A 118 -15.89 -2.45 17.56
CA GLY A 118 -16.69 -3.31 16.67
C GLY A 118 -16.25 -4.78 16.53
N GLY A 119 -15.17 -5.21 17.18
CA GLY A 119 -14.82 -6.64 17.31
C GLY A 119 -14.24 -7.36 16.07
N GLU A 120 -14.03 -6.67 14.94
CA GLU A 120 -13.37 -7.29 13.78
C GLU A 120 -11.86 -7.02 13.77
N ASP A 121 -11.08 -8.09 13.72
CA ASP A 121 -9.60 -8.11 13.65
C ASP A 121 -9.05 -7.67 12.26
N GLY A 122 -9.86 -6.96 11.48
CA GLY A 122 -9.62 -6.53 10.09
C GLY A 122 -8.88 -5.20 9.97
N GLY A 123 -7.78 -5.04 10.71
CA GLY A 123 -6.97 -3.81 10.70
C GLY A 123 -6.11 -3.67 9.44
N MET A 124 -5.91 -2.43 8.98
CA MET A 124 -4.98 -2.11 7.89
C MET A 124 -3.57 -2.59 8.25
N ARG A 125 -2.99 -3.50 7.45
CA ARG A 125 -1.64 -4.03 7.65
C ARG A 125 -0.61 -3.19 6.90
N VAL A 126 0.63 -3.18 7.38
CA VAL A 126 1.76 -2.47 6.74
C VAL A 126 2.85 -3.46 6.39
N MET A 127 3.34 -3.39 5.16
CA MET A 127 4.47 -4.16 4.66
C MET A 127 5.57 -3.21 4.21
N PHE A 128 6.82 -3.51 4.56
CA PHE A 128 7.98 -2.81 4.01
C PHE A 128 8.54 -3.62 2.84
N CYS A 129 8.80 -2.95 1.72
CA CYS A 129 9.39 -3.53 0.50
C CYS A 129 10.52 -2.63 0.00
N GLU A 130 11.60 -3.22 -0.50
CA GLU A 130 12.72 -2.46 -1.08
C GLU A 130 12.58 -2.31 -2.60
N GLY A 131 11.74 -3.13 -3.23
CA GLY A 131 11.54 -3.14 -4.67
C GLY A 131 10.57 -4.25 -5.13
N PRO A 132 10.59 -4.61 -6.43
CA PRO A 132 9.67 -5.57 -7.01
C PRO A 132 9.94 -7.03 -6.66
N ASP A 133 11.10 -7.34 -6.08
CA ASP A 133 11.51 -8.71 -5.81
C ASP A 133 10.56 -9.40 -4.81
N ASP A 134 10.06 -10.57 -5.21
CA ASP A 134 9.06 -11.37 -4.47
C ASP A 134 7.76 -10.61 -4.08
N LEU A 135 7.48 -9.46 -4.71
CA LEU A 135 6.37 -8.58 -4.35
C LEU A 135 5.04 -9.32 -4.25
N VAL A 136 4.69 -10.11 -5.26
CA VAL A 136 3.39 -10.79 -5.32
C VAL A 136 3.24 -11.80 -4.20
N ASN A 137 4.23 -12.68 -4.00
CA ASN A 137 4.16 -13.69 -2.94
C ASN A 137 4.20 -13.05 -1.56
N ALA A 138 4.99 -12.00 -1.36
CA ALA A 138 5.00 -11.26 -0.10
C ALA A 138 3.65 -10.60 0.17
N THR A 139 3.05 -9.95 -0.83
CA THR A 139 1.72 -9.32 -0.73
C THR A 139 0.65 -10.37 -0.43
N LEU A 140 0.65 -11.51 -1.13
CA LEU A 140 -0.28 -12.62 -0.87
C LEU A 140 -0.12 -13.21 0.53
N ARG A 141 1.11 -13.39 1.02
CA ARG A 141 1.37 -13.89 2.38
C ARG A 141 0.91 -12.90 3.45
N THR A 142 1.05 -11.59 3.21
CA THR A 142 0.74 -10.57 4.20
C THR A 142 -0.74 -10.20 4.22
N PHE A 143 -1.41 -10.18 3.07
CA PHE A 143 -2.78 -9.67 2.94
C PHE A 143 -3.77 -10.69 2.34
N GLY A 144 -3.34 -11.88 1.89
CA GLY A 144 -4.20 -12.84 1.19
C GLY A 144 -5.30 -13.49 2.03
N ASP A 145 -5.18 -13.40 3.36
CA ASP A 145 -6.17 -13.89 4.33
C ASP A 145 -7.12 -12.77 4.83
N SER A 146 -7.01 -11.54 4.30
CA SER A 146 -7.74 -10.35 4.80
C SER A 146 -9.11 -10.15 4.15
#